data_AF-A0A1Q6IA56-F1
#
_entry.id   AF-A0A1Q6IA56-F1
#
_cell.length_a   1.000
_cell.length_b   1.000
_cell.length_c   1.000
_cell.angle_alpha   90.00
_cell.angle_beta   90.00
_cell.angle_gamma   90.00
#
_symmetry.space_group_name_H-M   'P 1'
#
loop_
_entity.id
_entity.type
_entity.pdbx_description
1 polymer ?
#
loop_
_entity_poly.entity_id
_entity_poly.type
_entity_poly.pdbx_seq_one_letter_code
_entity_poly.pdbx_strand_id
1 'polypeptide(L)'
;MAICDITIKKDIAPSCDDPIVPGLEQEGVIMNRADVDFGAVTFNATRKNVIETLALKTGKKGYKVQVFGATPFTGTNTALATGTYRNTFTNTVNMVVLANDPDVCNDIIDGLANGDFVVVLENKAKGLNKTENPGDSAFQVYGYYQGLKAAEIGNDKYSEETEGGWNISLQETKVPKSALFLYKTSYDATKTLVETLTKPTE
;
A
#
# COMPACT_ATOMS: atom_id res chain seq x y z
N MET A 1 1.48 0.20 23.88
CA MET A 1 0.15 -0.26 23.40
C MET A 1 0.29 -1.71 22.92
N ALA A 2 -0.48 -2.62 23.51
CA ALA A 2 -0.24 -4.06 23.44
C ALA A 2 -0.53 -4.67 22.05
N ILE A 3 0.44 -5.42 21.52
CA ILE A 3 0.21 -6.42 20.48
C ILE A 3 -0.46 -7.60 21.20
N CYS A 4 -1.79 -7.65 21.16
CA CYS A 4 -2.64 -8.54 21.98
C CYS A 4 -3.18 -9.76 21.21
N ASP A 5 -2.38 -10.38 20.34
CA ASP A 5 -2.68 -11.72 19.80
C ASP A 5 -1.46 -12.33 19.12
N ILE A 6 -0.91 -13.40 19.71
CA ILE A 6 0.24 -14.16 19.17
C ILE A 6 -0.14 -15.59 18.78
N THR A 7 -1.43 -15.93 18.79
CA THR A 7 -1.94 -17.26 18.48
C THR A 7 -2.63 -17.27 17.11
N ILE A 8 -2.44 -18.35 16.34
CA ILE A 8 -3.19 -18.59 15.11
C ILE A 8 -4.64 -18.90 15.49
N LYS A 9 -5.61 -18.18 14.91
CA LYS A 9 -7.03 -18.23 15.30
C LYS A 9 -7.95 -18.92 14.30
N LYS A 10 -7.42 -19.33 13.16
CA LYS A 10 -8.14 -19.98 12.06
C LYS A 10 -7.22 -20.98 11.39
N ASP A 11 -7.82 -22.00 10.77
CA ASP A 11 -7.08 -22.99 10.00
C ASP A 11 -6.33 -22.33 8.82
N ILE A 12 -5.14 -22.83 8.53
CA ILE A 12 -4.39 -22.46 7.33
C ILE A 12 -4.92 -23.34 6.20
N ALA A 13 -6.02 -22.92 5.60
CA ALA A 13 -6.63 -23.58 4.45
C ALA A 13 -6.61 -22.64 3.22
N PRO A 14 -6.36 -23.16 2.01
CA PRO A 14 -6.60 -22.38 0.81
C PRO A 14 -8.08 -22.00 0.74
N SER A 15 -8.38 -20.76 0.37
CA SER A 15 -9.77 -20.40 0.05
C SER A 15 -10.13 -21.10 -1.26
N CYS A 16 -11.01 -22.10 -1.19
CA CYS A 16 -11.51 -22.81 -2.36
C CYS A 16 -12.59 -21.99 -3.10
N ASP A 17 -13.18 -20.99 -2.44
CA ASP A 17 -14.26 -20.15 -2.97
C ASP A 17 -13.74 -18.96 -3.81
N ASP A 18 -12.52 -18.49 -3.54
CA ASP A 18 -11.82 -17.46 -4.30
C ASP A 18 -10.38 -17.91 -4.57
N PRO A 19 -10.04 -18.35 -5.80
CA PRO A 19 -8.67 -18.69 -6.13
C PRO A 19 -7.77 -17.46 -5.92
N ILE A 20 -6.67 -17.64 -5.20
CA ILE A 20 -5.69 -16.56 -4.96
C ILE A 20 -5.06 -16.21 -6.30
N VAL A 21 -5.43 -15.06 -6.85
CA VAL A 21 -4.80 -14.50 -8.06
C VAL A 21 -3.58 -13.69 -7.64
N PRO A 22 -2.36 -14.11 -8.02
CA PRO A 22 -1.17 -13.34 -7.69
C PRO A 22 -1.13 -12.02 -8.47
N GLY A 23 -0.66 -10.98 -7.79
CA GLY A 23 -0.37 -9.68 -8.40
C GLY A 23 -1.26 -8.55 -7.92
N LEU A 24 -0.84 -7.35 -8.31
CA LEU A 24 -1.49 -6.09 -8.02
C LEU A 24 -2.18 -5.57 -9.29
N GLU A 25 -3.15 -4.70 -9.12
CA GLU A 25 -3.72 -3.90 -10.20
C GLU A 25 -2.73 -2.80 -10.60
N GLN A 26 -2.94 -2.20 -11.76
CA GLN A 26 -2.05 -1.18 -12.32
C GLN A 26 -2.15 0.16 -11.60
N GLU A 27 -3.19 0.37 -10.80
CA GLU A 27 -3.46 1.64 -10.11
C GLU A 27 -3.24 1.53 -8.60
N GLY A 28 -2.65 2.58 -8.04
CA GLY A 28 -2.50 2.79 -6.62
C GLY A 28 -2.61 4.27 -6.26
N VAL A 29 -2.61 4.56 -4.97
CA VAL A 29 -2.61 5.92 -4.43
C VAL A 29 -1.47 6.05 -3.43
N ILE A 30 -0.59 7.02 -3.64
CA ILE A 30 0.48 7.39 -2.71
C ILE A 30 0.12 8.70 -2.01
N MET A 31 0.43 8.82 -0.74
CA MET A 31 0.20 10.04 0.04
C MET A 31 1.33 10.27 1.02
N ASN A 32 1.61 11.55 1.30
CA ASN A 32 2.58 11.89 2.33
C ASN A 32 2.03 11.44 3.68
N ARG A 33 2.85 10.72 4.45
CA ARG A 33 2.48 10.29 5.80
C ARG A 33 2.13 11.47 6.71
N ALA A 34 2.79 12.61 6.52
CA ALA A 34 2.53 13.84 7.27
C ALA A 34 1.12 14.42 7.00
N ASP A 35 0.54 14.11 5.84
CA ASP A 35 -0.79 14.59 5.43
C ASP A 35 -1.91 13.65 5.91
N VAL A 36 -1.59 12.44 6.36
CA VAL A 36 -2.56 11.50 6.93
C VAL A 36 -3.05 12.01 8.29
N ASP A 37 -4.37 12.03 8.47
CA ASP A 37 -4.99 12.33 9.76
C ASP A 37 -5.12 11.05 10.59
N PHE A 38 -4.04 10.70 11.29
CA PHE A 38 -4.02 9.54 12.19
C PHE A 38 -5.06 9.61 13.32
N GLY A 39 -5.59 10.80 13.65
CA GLY A 39 -6.66 10.95 14.64
C GLY A 39 -8.04 10.53 14.09
N ALA A 40 -8.25 10.71 12.79
CA ALA A 40 -9.48 10.33 12.09
C ALA A 40 -9.43 8.91 11.50
N VAL A 41 -8.25 8.26 11.48
CA VAL A 41 -8.13 6.87 11.03
C VAL A 41 -8.75 5.92 12.05
N THR A 42 -9.70 5.09 11.60
CA THR A 42 -10.35 4.09 12.44
C THR A 42 -10.04 2.67 11.97
N PHE A 43 -9.63 1.82 12.91
CA PHE A 43 -9.51 0.38 12.69
C PHE A 43 -10.82 -0.32 13.05
N ASN A 44 -11.14 -1.38 12.32
CA ASN A 44 -12.28 -2.22 12.65
C ASN A 44 -12.11 -2.81 14.06
N ALA A 45 -13.15 -2.71 14.88
CA ALA A 45 -13.11 -3.10 16.30
C ALA A 45 -12.78 -4.59 16.51
N THR A 46 -13.16 -5.45 15.56
CA THR A 46 -12.97 -6.90 15.62
C THR A 46 -11.76 -7.35 14.80
N ARG A 47 -11.58 -6.77 13.61
CA ARG A 47 -10.53 -7.10 12.65
C ARG A 47 -9.44 -6.04 12.70
N LYS A 48 -8.48 -6.21 13.62
CA LYS A 48 -7.41 -5.23 13.86
C LYS A 48 -6.51 -4.98 12.64
N ASN A 49 -6.52 -5.84 11.61
CA ASN A 49 -5.75 -5.65 10.38
C ASN A 49 -6.53 -4.87 9.30
N VAL A 50 -7.76 -4.44 9.59
CA VAL A 50 -8.63 -3.70 8.67
C VAL A 50 -8.77 -2.25 9.14
N ILE A 51 -8.45 -1.32 8.24
CA ILE A 51 -8.72 0.11 8.36
C ILE A 51 -10.08 0.36 7.70
N GLU A 52 -11.02 0.93 8.44
CA GLU A 52 -12.36 1.26 7.93
C GLU A 52 -12.42 2.67 7.36
N THR A 53 -11.71 3.60 8.01
CA THR A 53 -11.63 4.99 7.59
C THR A 53 -10.17 5.37 7.47
N LEU A 54 -9.77 5.77 6.27
CA LEU A 54 -8.50 6.44 6.01
C LEU A 54 -8.82 7.88 5.63
N ALA A 55 -8.31 8.85 6.39
CA ALA A 55 -8.59 10.26 6.19
C ALA A 55 -7.29 11.05 6.06
N LEU A 56 -7.33 12.09 5.24
CA LEU A 56 -6.27 13.08 5.09
C LEU A 56 -6.68 14.37 5.80
N LYS A 57 -5.68 15.14 6.25
CA LYS A 57 -5.89 16.48 6.80
C LYS A 57 -6.56 17.39 5.77
N THR A 58 -7.31 18.39 6.25
CA THR A 58 -8.00 19.36 5.40
C THR A 58 -7.06 20.01 4.39
N GLY A 59 -7.49 20.13 3.13
CA GLY A 59 -6.71 20.68 2.02
C GLY A 59 -5.61 19.76 1.48
N LYS A 60 -5.45 18.55 2.02
CA LYS A 60 -4.45 17.57 1.53
C LYS A 60 -5.09 16.54 0.61
N LYS A 61 -4.25 15.95 -0.24
CA LYS A 61 -4.64 14.91 -1.20
C LYS A 61 -3.52 13.88 -1.36
N GLY A 62 -3.90 12.66 -1.71
CA GLY A 62 -3.01 11.66 -2.28
C GLY A 62 -2.82 11.89 -3.79
N TYR A 63 -1.81 11.24 -4.33
CA TYR A 63 -1.43 11.26 -5.73
C TYR A 63 -1.64 9.86 -6.31
N LYS A 64 -2.16 9.80 -7.54
CA LYS A 64 -2.36 8.53 -8.24
C LYS A 64 -1.01 8.01 -8.73
N VAL A 65 -0.75 6.72 -8.50
CA VAL A 65 0.38 5.99 -9.07
C VAL A 65 -0.17 4.98 -10.06
N GLN A 66 0.28 5.04 -11.31
CA GLN A 66 -0.10 4.06 -12.32
C GLN A 66 1.18 3.42 -12.87
N VAL A 67 1.29 2.11 -12.71
CA VAL A 67 2.38 1.33 -13.30
C VAL A 67 1.77 0.45 -14.38
N PHE A 68 2.05 0.79 -15.64
CA PHE A 68 1.61 0.00 -16.78
C PHE A 68 2.54 -1.21 -16.95
N GLY A 69 1.99 -2.31 -17.45
CA GLY A 69 2.74 -3.54 -17.67
C GLY A 69 1.93 -4.80 -17.33
N ALA A 70 2.46 -5.96 -17.73
CA ALA A 70 1.85 -7.26 -17.46
C ALA A 70 1.88 -7.62 -15.96
N THR A 71 2.90 -7.12 -15.24
CA THR A 71 3.13 -7.31 -13.81
C THR A 71 3.37 -5.96 -13.13
N PRO A 72 2.32 -5.17 -12.84
CA PRO A 72 2.50 -3.88 -12.18
C PRO A 72 3.06 -4.04 -10.77
N PHE A 73 3.87 -3.08 -10.33
CA PHE A 73 4.53 -3.06 -9.01
C PHE A 73 5.39 -4.31 -8.72
N THR A 74 6.05 -4.87 -9.75
CA THR A 74 6.91 -6.06 -9.63
C THR A 74 8.00 -5.85 -8.58
N GLY A 75 8.13 -6.80 -7.64
CA GLY A 75 9.07 -6.70 -6.51
C GLY A 75 8.44 -6.20 -5.21
N THR A 76 7.17 -5.80 -5.23
CA THR A 76 6.40 -5.52 -4.00
C THR A 76 6.26 -6.79 -3.18
N ASN A 77 6.72 -6.77 -1.94
CA ASN A 77 6.77 -7.95 -1.07
C ASN A 77 6.70 -7.57 0.41
N THR A 78 6.22 -8.50 1.24
CA THR A 78 6.29 -8.43 2.69
C THR A 78 7.14 -9.59 3.20
N ALA A 79 8.29 -9.28 3.80
CA ALA A 79 9.21 -10.27 4.35
C ALA A 79 9.24 -10.22 5.89
N LEU A 80 9.38 -11.38 6.54
CA LEU A 80 9.57 -11.46 7.99
C LEU A 80 10.98 -10.97 8.36
N ALA A 81 11.06 -9.99 9.24
CA ALA A 81 12.28 -9.56 9.89
C ALA A 81 12.30 -10.08 11.33
N THR A 82 13.11 -11.13 11.58
CA THR A 82 13.28 -11.70 12.91
C THR A 82 14.01 -10.72 13.81
N GLY A 83 13.35 -10.26 14.87
CA GLY A 83 13.94 -9.34 15.85
C GLY A 83 14.27 -10.05 17.16
N THR A 84 15.18 -9.46 17.94
CA THR A 84 15.65 -10.02 19.22
C THR A 84 14.53 -10.23 20.26
N TYR A 85 13.52 -9.35 20.26
CA TYR A 85 12.42 -9.40 21.22
C TYR A 85 11.09 -9.82 20.59
N ARG A 86 10.89 -9.51 19.30
CA ARG A 86 9.66 -9.76 18.53
C ARG A 86 10.00 -9.83 17.05
N ASN A 87 9.26 -10.65 16.32
CA ASN A 87 9.30 -10.60 14.87
C ASN A 87 8.55 -9.35 14.37
N THR A 88 9.08 -8.77 13.32
CA THR A 88 8.48 -7.66 12.59
C THR A 88 8.43 -8.01 11.11
N PHE A 89 7.80 -7.17 10.31
CA PHE A 89 7.76 -7.34 8.86
C PHE A 89 8.44 -6.15 8.18
N THR A 90 9.04 -6.43 7.03
CA THR A 90 9.57 -5.44 6.10
C THR A 90 8.70 -5.46 4.87
N ASN A 91 8.03 -4.35 4.60
CA ASN A 91 7.24 -4.15 3.39
C ASN A 91 8.09 -3.39 2.38
N THR A 92 8.19 -3.93 1.18
CA THR A 92 8.80 -3.26 0.03
C THR A 92 7.69 -3.02 -0.99
N VAL A 93 7.59 -1.80 -1.53
CA VAL A 93 6.71 -1.41 -2.63
C VAL A 93 7.58 -0.88 -3.74
N ASN A 94 7.54 -1.54 -4.89
CA ASN A 94 8.28 -1.13 -6.07
C ASN A 94 7.35 -0.42 -7.06
N MET A 95 7.79 0.69 -7.64
CA MET A 95 7.05 1.44 -8.64
C MET A 95 7.99 1.99 -9.71
N VAL A 96 7.48 2.09 -10.94
CA VAL A 96 8.22 2.60 -12.10
C VAL A 96 7.61 3.93 -12.54
N VAL A 97 8.46 4.92 -12.77
CA VAL A 97 8.08 6.24 -13.31
C VAL A 97 8.78 6.41 -14.65
N LEU A 98 8.01 6.33 -15.74
CA LEU A 98 8.55 6.40 -17.11
C LEU A 98 8.96 7.82 -17.52
N ALA A 99 8.35 8.84 -16.93
CA ALA A 99 8.67 10.24 -17.20
C ALA A 99 9.97 10.66 -16.50
N ASN A 100 10.84 11.36 -17.22
CA ASN A 100 12.15 11.84 -16.75
C ASN A 100 12.40 13.31 -17.16
N ASP A 101 11.35 14.11 -17.15
CA ASP A 101 11.46 15.57 -17.33
C ASP A 101 11.89 16.27 -16.02
N PRO A 102 12.44 17.50 -16.10
CA PRO A 102 12.91 18.23 -14.93
C PRO A 102 11.86 18.45 -13.85
N ASP A 103 10.59 18.60 -14.24
CA ASP A 103 9.48 18.82 -13.33
C ASP A 103 9.16 17.52 -12.57
N VAL A 104 9.10 16.37 -13.25
CA VAL A 104 8.96 15.05 -12.60
C VAL A 104 10.13 14.75 -11.68
N CYS A 105 11.36 15.08 -12.07
CA CYS A 105 12.51 14.91 -11.20
C CYS A 105 12.40 15.77 -9.94
N ASN A 106 12.01 17.04 -10.05
CA ASN A 106 11.93 17.95 -8.90
C ASN A 106 10.70 17.69 -8.00
N ASP A 107 9.53 17.49 -8.60
CA ASP A 107 8.26 17.38 -7.86
C ASP A 107 7.98 15.96 -7.37
N ILE A 108 8.50 14.94 -8.05
CA ILE A 108 8.21 13.52 -7.76
C ILE A 108 9.45 12.80 -7.27
N ILE A 109 10.55 12.75 -8.04
CA ILE A 109 11.72 11.93 -7.69
C ILE A 109 12.45 12.46 -6.45
N ASP A 110 12.75 13.76 -6.39
CA ASP A 110 13.40 14.39 -5.23
C ASP A 110 12.55 14.27 -3.96
N GLY A 111 11.23 14.39 -4.11
CA GLY A 111 10.25 14.19 -3.05
C GLY A 111 10.23 12.74 -2.55
N LEU A 112 10.15 11.77 -3.47
CA LEU A 112 10.16 10.34 -3.15
C LEU A 112 11.46 9.89 -2.49
N ALA A 113 12.59 10.50 -2.85
CA ALA A 113 13.90 10.18 -2.29
C ALA A 113 14.02 10.50 -0.79
N ASN A 114 13.37 11.57 -0.33
CA ASN A 114 13.54 12.10 1.04
C ASN A 114 12.27 12.05 1.90
N GLY A 115 11.13 11.72 1.31
CA GLY A 115 9.83 11.73 1.98
C GLY A 115 9.50 10.46 2.75
N ASP A 116 8.39 10.56 3.48
CA ASP A 116 7.73 9.47 4.18
C ASP A 116 6.32 9.28 3.61
N PHE A 117 6.01 8.09 3.12
CA PHE A 117 4.78 7.86 2.36
C PHE A 117 3.91 6.75 2.94
N VAL A 118 2.61 6.83 2.65
CA VAL A 118 1.65 5.75 2.80
C VAL A 118 1.11 5.44 1.41
N VAL A 119 1.12 4.17 1.02
CA VAL A 119 0.68 3.72 -0.31
C VAL A 119 -0.48 2.74 -0.14
N VAL A 120 -1.54 2.94 -0.92
CA VAL A 120 -2.67 2.03 -1.05
C VAL A 120 -2.62 1.41 -2.43
N LEU A 121 -2.51 0.08 -2.50
CA LEU A 121 -2.52 -0.68 -3.76
C LEU A 121 -3.74 -1.58 -3.80
N GLU A 122 -4.29 -1.79 -5.01
CA GLU A 122 -5.36 -2.75 -5.22
C GLU A 122 -4.78 -4.12 -5.62
N ASN A 123 -5.22 -5.18 -4.95
CA ASN A 123 -4.87 -6.57 -5.25
C ASN A 123 -5.77 -7.12 -6.36
N LYS A 124 -5.21 -7.99 -7.22
CA LYS A 124 -6.03 -8.76 -8.18
C LYS A 124 -6.98 -9.73 -7.47
N ALA A 125 -6.54 -10.29 -6.33
CA ALA A 125 -7.38 -11.10 -5.46
C ALA A 125 -8.30 -10.21 -4.60
N LYS A 126 -9.41 -9.76 -5.18
CA LYS A 126 -10.36 -8.85 -4.52
C LYS A 126 -11.19 -9.52 -3.43
N GLY A 127 -11.33 -10.85 -3.46
CA GLY A 127 -12.15 -11.60 -2.50
C GLY A 127 -13.63 -11.24 -2.59
N LEU A 128 -14.14 -11.02 -3.81
CA LEU A 128 -15.51 -10.60 -4.05
C LEU A 128 -16.53 -11.74 -3.83
N ASN A 129 -16.10 -13.00 -3.91
CA ASN A 129 -17.00 -14.15 -3.73
C ASN A 129 -17.04 -14.67 -2.29
N LYS A 130 -16.35 -14.01 -1.35
CA LYS A 130 -16.43 -14.36 0.07
C LYS A 130 -17.86 -14.22 0.59
N THR A 131 -18.34 -15.27 1.26
CA THR A 131 -19.63 -15.30 1.95
C THR A 131 -19.75 -14.22 3.03
N GLU A 132 -18.62 -13.84 3.65
CA GLU A 132 -18.55 -12.78 4.66
C GLU A 132 -17.58 -11.68 4.19
N ASN A 133 -18.04 -10.43 4.19
CA ASN A 133 -17.26 -9.23 3.83
C ASN A 133 -16.62 -9.29 2.41
N PRO A 134 -17.43 -9.37 1.34
CA PRO A 134 -16.91 -9.39 -0.02
C PRO A 134 -16.11 -8.11 -0.32
N GLY A 135 -14.92 -8.27 -0.90
CA GLY A 135 -14.04 -7.15 -1.26
C GLY A 135 -13.01 -6.75 -0.21
N ASP A 136 -12.95 -7.42 0.95
CA ASP A 136 -12.11 -7.00 2.08
C ASP A 136 -10.60 -7.17 1.89
N SER A 137 -10.20 -7.89 0.84
CA SER A 137 -8.80 -8.13 0.47
C SER A 137 -8.35 -7.28 -0.72
N ALA A 138 -9.27 -6.49 -1.28
CA ALA A 138 -9.04 -5.75 -2.51
C ALA A 138 -8.01 -4.63 -2.33
N PHE A 139 -7.99 -3.91 -1.21
CA PHE A 139 -7.08 -2.78 -1.03
C PHE A 139 -6.13 -3.04 0.13
N GLN A 140 -4.82 -2.98 -0.14
CA GLN A 140 -3.77 -3.16 0.85
C GLN A 140 -3.03 -1.85 1.08
N VAL A 141 -2.80 -1.53 2.36
CA VAL A 141 -2.13 -0.30 2.82
C VAL A 141 -0.71 -0.64 3.29
N TYR A 142 0.24 0.13 2.79
CA TYR A 142 1.67 0.04 3.11
C TYR A 142 2.17 1.38 3.66
N GLY A 143 3.13 1.38 4.58
CA GLY A 143 3.72 2.62 5.12
C GLY A 143 2.96 3.24 6.30
N TYR A 144 1.86 2.64 6.75
CA TYR A 144 1.02 3.22 7.79
C TYR A 144 1.75 3.40 9.13
N TYR A 145 2.58 2.44 9.54
CA TYR A 145 3.19 2.45 10.87
C TYR A 145 4.44 3.33 10.92
N GLN A 146 5.42 3.01 10.08
CA GLN A 146 6.76 3.61 10.09
C GLN A 146 7.01 4.55 8.91
N GLY A 147 6.11 4.59 7.92
CA GLY A 147 6.34 5.30 6.66
C GLY A 147 7.15 4.45 5.67
N LEU A 148 6.72 4.47 4.41
CA LEU A 148 7.51 3.99 3.29
C LEU A 148 8.54 5.05 2.93
N LYS A 149 9.81 4.67 2.93
CA LYS A 149 10.94 5.52 2.53
C LYS A 149 11.64 4.93 1.33
N ALA A 150 12.23 5.75 0.46
CA ALA A 150 13.06 5.23 -0.62
C ALA A 150 14.23 4.40 -0.06
N ALA A 151 14.25 3.12 -0.44
CA ALA A 151 15.39 2.23 -0.23
C ALA A 151 16.34 2.28 -1.43
N GLU A 152 15.78 2.36 -2.63
CA GLU A 152 16.54 2.44 -3.87
C GLU A 152 15.78 3.30 -4.88
N ILE A 153 16.50 4.18 -5.56
CA ILE A 153 16.01 4.94 -6.72
C ILE A 153 17.08 4.81 -7.79
N GLY A 154 16.73 4.16 -8.90
CA GLY A 154 17.61 3.94 -10.04
C GLY A 154 17.07 4.60 -11.30
N ASN A 155 17.92 5.30 -12.04
CA ASN A 155 17.64 5.74 -13.41
C ASN A 155 18.64 5.08 -14.35
N ASP A 156 18.28 3.91 -14.86
CA ASP A 156 19.04 3.30 -15.93
C ASP A 156 18.42 3.70 -17.27
N LYS A 157 19.12 4.59 -17.98
CA LYS A 157 18.69 5.13 -19.29
C LYS A 157 18.62 4.07 -20.39
N TYR A 158 19.22 2.90 -20.18
CA TYR A 158 19.23 1.80 -21.13
C TYR A 158 18.33 0.64 -20.68
N SER A 159 17.62 0.77 -19.56
CA SER A 159 16.70 -0.26 -19.09
C SER A 159 15.48 -0.33 -20.01
N GLU A 160 15.32 -1.49 -20.65
CA GLU A 160 14.12 -1.83 -21.41
C GLU A 160 12.92 -2.07 -20.48
N GLU A 161 13.15 -2.41 -19.21
CA GLU A 161 12.10 -2.67 -18.22
C GLU A 161 11.45 -1.38 -17.70
N THR A 162 12.18 -0.26 -17.71
CA THR A 162 11.67 1.06 -17.31
C THR A 162 11.59 2.04 -18.47
N GLU A 163 11.85 1.60 -19.70
CA GLU A 163 11.94 2.43 -20.92
C GLU A 163 12.83 3.68 -20.74
N GLY A 164 13.92 3.55 -19.97
CA GLY A 164 14.83 4.66 -19.62
C GLY A 164 14.33 5.58 -18.49
N GLY A 165 13.22 5.23 -17.85
CA GLY A 165 12.63 5.91 -16.68
C GLY A 165 13.27 5.52 -15.35
N TRP A 166 12.62 5.90 -14.25
CA TRP A 166 13.05 5.66 -12.89
C TRP A 166 12.41 4.40 -12.29
N ASN A 167 13.23 3.54 -11.68
CA ASN A 167 12.79 2.46 -10.80
C ASN A 167 12.89 2.92 -9.35
N ILE A 168 11.80 2.82 -8.59
CA ILE A 168 11.72 3.32 -7.22
C ILE A 168 11.28 2.17 -6.33
N SER A 169 12.10 1.84 -5.35
CA SER A 169 11.81 0.86 -4.30
C SER A 169 11.62 1.60 -2.99
N LEU A 170 10.38 1.63 -2.50
CA LEU A 170 10.04 2.16 -1.19
C LEU A 170 9.99 1.02 -0.17
N GLN A 171 10.58 1.21 1.00
CA GLN A 171 10.63 0.22 2.06
C GLN A 171 10.16 0.78 3.41
N GLU A 172 9.39 -0.03 4.11
CA GLU A 172 8.99 0.17 5.50
C GLU A 172 9.51 -1.01 6.32
N THR A 173 10.44 -0.76 7.26
CA THR A 173 10.99 -1.80 8.13
C THR A 173 10.32 -1.79 9.50
N LYS A 174 10.40 -2.90 10.24
CA LYS A 174 9.90 -3.02 11.62
C LYS A 174 8.39 -2.83 11.76
N VAL A 175 7.62 -3.28 10.77
CA VAL A 175 6.17 -3.23 10.80
C VAL A 175 5.64 -4.29 11.78
N PRO A 176 4.75 -3.92 12.72
CA PRO A 176 4.25 -4.86 13.74
C PRO A 176 3.18 -5.82 13.20
N LYS A 177 2.68 -5.62 11.98
CA LYS A 177 1.64 -6.41 11.33
C LYS A 177 2.08 -6.86 9.94
N SER A 178 1.64 -8.04 9.52
CA SER A 178 1.96 -8.62 8.22
C SER A 178 1.29 -7.88 7.07
N ALA A 179 0.02 -7.51 7.22
CA ALA A 179 -0.70 -6.75 6.19
C ALA A 179 -1.79 -5.89 6.85
N LEU A 180 -2.03 -4.73 6.24
CA LEU A 180 -3.16 -3.86 6.55
C LEU A 180 -4.05 -3.77 5.33
N PHE A 181 -5.34 -3.97 5.51
CA PHE A 181 -6.32 -3.86 4.43
C PHE A 181 -7.23 -2.65 4.66
N LEU A 182 -7.54 -1.91 3.60
CA LEU A 182 -8.55 -0.88 3.63
C LEU A 182 -9.87 -1.52 3.19
N TYR A 183 -10.88 -1.46 4.05
CA TYR A 183 -12.21 -1.98 3.72
C TYR A 183 -13.30 -1.24 4.49
N LYS A 184 -14.24 -0.66 3.74
CA LYS A 184 -15.41 0.05 4.25
C LYS A 184 -16.67 -0.60 3.72
N THR A 185 -17.39 -1.37 4.52
CA THR A 185 -18.72 -1.99 4.30
C THR A 185 -18.96 -2.81 3.00
N SER A 186 -18.32 -2.47 1.87
CA SER A 186 -18.37 -3.10 0.57
C SER A 186 -17.14 -2.68 -0.27
N TYR A 187 -16.86 -3.40 -1.35
CA TYR A 187 -15.82 -3.04 -2.32
C TYR A 187 -16.04 -1.64 -2.90
N ASP A 188 -17.26 -1.32 -3.36
CA ASP A 188 -17.56 -0.03 -4.00
C ASP A 188 -17.36 1.15 -3.05
N ALA A 189 -17.80 1.03 -1.79
CA ALA A 189 -17.59 2.08 -0.79
C ALA A 189 -16.11 2.27 -0.46
N THR A 190 -15.32 1.19 -0.50
CA THR A 190 -13.86 1.26 -0.33
C THR A 190 -13.20 1.93 -1.53
N LYS A 191 -13.63 1.59 -2.75
CA LYS A 191 -13.13 2.21 -3.97
C LYS A 191 -13.44 3.69 -4.02
N THR A 192 -14.68 4.10 -3.70
CA THR A 192 -15.05 5.51 -3.60
C THR A 192 -14.22 6.24 -2.54
N LEU A 193 -13.90 5.59 -1.42
CA LEU A 193 -13.00 6.17 -0.42
C LEU A 193 -11.61 6.42 -1.02
N VAL A 194 -11.01 5.41 -1.68
CA VAL A 194 -9.70 5.53 -2.34
C VAL A 194 -9.69 6.64 -3.40
N GLU A 195 -10.75 6.72 -4.21
CA GLU A 195 -10.92 7.80 -5.20
C GLU A 195 -11.04 9.17 -4.53
N THR A 196 -11.73 9.26 -3.39
CA THR A 196 -11.86 10.51 -2.63
C THR A 196 -10.52 10.98 -2.07
N LEU A 197 -9.60 10.06 -1.72
CA LEU A 197 -8.26 10.42 -1.26
C LEU A 197 -7.44 11.17 -2.32
N THR A 198 -7.75 10.98 -3.61
CA THR A 198 -7.08 11.71 -4.71
C THR A 198 -7.63 13.12 -4.94
N LYS A 199 -8.75 13.46 -4.30
CA LYS A 199 -9.34 14.79 -4.32
C LYS A 199 -8.89 15.57 -3.09
N PRO A 200 -8.65 16.89 -3.19
CA PRO A 200 -8.38 17.69 -2.01
C PRO A 200 -9.58 17.63 -1.07
N THR A 201 -9.33 17.31 0.21
CA THR A 201 -10.37 17.33 1.24
C THR A 201 -10.81 18.79 1.45
N GLU A 202 -12.09 19.10 1.20
CA GLU A 202 -12.70 20.41 1.49
C GLU A 202 -12.71 20.74 2.99
#